data_AF-A0A9C9GFM4-F1
#
_entry.id   AF-A0A9C9GFM4-F1
#
_cell.length_a   1.000
_cell.length_b   1.000
_cell.length_c   1.000
_cell.angle_alpha   90.00
_cell.angle_beta   90.00
_cell.angle_gamma   90.00
#
_symmetry.space_group_name_H-M   'P 1'
#
loop_
_entity.id
_entity.type
_entity.pdbx_description
1 polymer ?
#
loop_
_entity_poly.entity_id
_entity_poly.type
_entity_poly.pdbx_seq_one_letter_code
_entity_poly.pdbx_strand_id
1 'polypeptide(L)'
;MGKKQFVHPYIPNSVPETKRAMMEAVGISSLEELFSEIPEPLRFCEKLDLPEPVLPEYELRRHLEETLEKNISCREYTSFLGGGCWQHYVPAVVDEVVNRAEFVTAYCGGTYSDLGKYQARFEFYSMMAEMLNVDAVSEPIYDWGTAAGFAVRMAARITGKNEVLIPKNISPERLAQIRTLCQPESMPGHIKITLIDYN
;
A
#
# COMPACT_ATOMS: atom_id res chain seq x y z
N MET A 1 0.18 8.66 45.27
CA MET A 1 1.22 8.31 44.28
C MET A 1 0.96 9.12 43.02
N GLY A 2 1.84 10.05 42.65
CA GLY A 2 1.65 10.88 41.46
C GLY A 2 1.56 10.01 40.21
N LYS A 3 0.63 10.33 39.30
CA LYS A 3 0.52 9.66 38.00
C LYS A 3 1.87 9.82 37.29
N LYS A 4 2.59 8.71 37.09
CA LYS A 4 3.79 8.72 36.24
C LYS A 4 3.37 9.18 34.85
N GLN A 5 4.12 10.12 34.29
CA GLN A 5 3.93 10.58 32.91
C GLN A 5 4.08 9.37 31.98
N PHE A 6 3.11 9.16 31.11
CA PHE A 6 3.14 8.08 30.13
C PHE A 6 4.12 8.46 29.02
N VAL A 7 5.17 7.65 28.87
CA VAL A 7 6.16 7.76 27.78
C VAL A 7 5.85 6.66 26.79
N HIS A 8 5.50 7.04 25.57
CA HIS A 8 5.08 6.07 24.56
C HIS A 8 6.31 5.41 23.91
N PRO A 9 6.36 4.07 23.79
CA PRO A 9 7.54 3.36 23.29
C PRO A 9 7.91 3.73 21.84
N TYR A 10 6.93 4.17 21.04
CA TYR A 10 7.13 4.59 19.65
C TYR A 10 7.38 6.10 19.47
N ILE A 11 7.43 6.87 20.57
CA ILE A 11 7.68 8.32 20.53
C ILE A 11 8.90 8.61 21.43
N PRO A 12 10.12 8.30 20.98
CA PRO A 12 11.32 8.39 21.83
C PRO A 12 11.61 9.82 22.31
N ASN A 13 11.19 10.84 21.55
CA ASN A 13 11.27 12.25 21.92
C ASN A 13 10.17 12.70 22.91
N SER A 14 9.25 11.82 23.33
CA SER A 14 8.29 12.11 24.41
C SER A 14 8.88 11.97 25.81
N VAL A 15 10.05 11.34 25.94
CA VAL A 15 10.82 11.25 27.18
C VAL A 15 11.11 12.68 27.68
N PRO A 16 10.75 13.03 28.93
CA PRO A 16 10.85 14.41 29.43
C PRO A 16 12.26 15.01 29.31
N GLU A 17 13.28 14.21 29.57
CA GLU A 17 14.68 14.62 29.49
C GLU A 17 15.11 14.90 28.05
N THR A 18 14.80 13.98 27.13
CA THR A 18 15.08 14.13 25.69
C THR A 18 14.35 15.35 25.13
N LYS A 19 13.06 15.50 25.47
CA LYS A 19 12.25 16.64 25.04
C LYS A 19 12.85 17.97 25.49
N ARG A 20 13.28 18.06 26.76
CA ARG A 20 13.90 19.27 27.32
C ARG A 20 15.22 19.59 26.63
N ALA A 21 16.08 18.60 26.42
CA ALA A 21 17.35 18.79 25.72
C ALA A 21 17.14 19.25 24.27
N MET A 22 16.14 18.70 23.56
CA MET A 22 15.78 19.16 22.21
C MET A 22 15.25 20.60 22.21
N MET A 23 14.41 20.98 23.18
CA MET A 23 13.88 22.34 23.32
C MET A 23 14.99 23.37 23.61
N GLU A 24 15.93 23.02 24.50
CA GLU A 24 17.11 23.84 24.79
C GLU A 24 18.00 24.02 23.55
N ALA A 25 18.23 22.94 22.78
CA ALA A 25 19.05 22.98 21.57
C ALA A 25 18.48 23.90 20.48
N VAL A 26 17.16 24.04 20.39
CA VAL A 26 16.49 24.95 19.44
C VAL A 26 16.11 26.30 20.06
N GLY A 27 16.38 26.52 21.35
CA GLY A 27 16.18 27.79 22.03
C GLY A 27 14.72 28.16 22.33
N ILE A 28 13.82 27.19 22.44
CA ILE A 28 12.38 27.42 22.71
C ILE A 28 12.03 27.07 24.16
N SER A 29 11.03 27.77 24.70
CA SER A 29 10.53 27.51 26.07
C SER A 29 9.28 26.63 26.08
N SER A 30 8.56 26.54 24.96
CA SER A 30 7.35 25.75 24.78
C SER A 30 7.26 25.15 23.37
N LEU A 31 6.53 24.03 23.23
CA LEU A 31 6.25 23.47 21.90
C LEU A 31 5.38 24.40 21.04
N GLU A 32 4.55 25.23 21.66
CA GLU A 32 3.66 26.17 20.95
C GLU A 32 4.43 27.19 20.10
N GLU A 33 5.66 27.52 20.50
CA GLU A 33 6.56 28.37 19.71
C GLU A 33 6.89 27.74 18.35
N LEU A 34 7.00 26.40 18.25
CA LEU A 34 7.22 25.70 16.98
C LEU A 34 6.00 25.73 16.07
N PHE A 35 4.79 25.83 16.65
CA PHE A 35 3.55 25.87 15.90
C PHE A 35 3.16 27.30 15.47
N SER A 36 3.94 28.31 15.86
CA SER A 36 3.71 29.73 15.54
C SER A 36 3.55 29.98 14.03
N GLU A 37 4.27 29.22 13.20
CA GLU A 37 4.22 29.26 11.73
C GLU A 37 2.86 28.84 11.13
N ILE A 38 2.04 28.10 11.87
CA ILE A 38 0.69 27.71 11.43
C ILE A 38 -0.25 28.89 11.72
N PRO A 39 -0.88 29.51 10.71
CA PRO A 39 -1.84 30.60 10.91
C PRO A 39 -2.95 30.18 11.88
N GLU A 40 -3.30 31.04 12.83
CA GLU A 40 -4.31 30.76 13.86
C GLU A 40 -5.64 30.23 13.30
N PRO A 41 -6.20 30.77 12.19
CA PRO A 41 -7.45 30.25 11.61
C PRO A 41 -7.37 28.83 11.06
N LEU A 42 -6.16 28.31 10.83
CA LEU A 42 -5.91 26.94 10.35
C LEU A 42 -5.62 25.96 11.49
N ARG A 43 -5.49 26.45 12.74
CA ARG A 43 -5.22 25.59 13.89
C ARG A 43 -6.50 24.93 14.36
N PHE A 44 -6.46 23.61 14.45
CA PHE A 44 -7.50 22.84 15.12
C PHE A 44 -7.23 22.84 16.63
N CYS A 45 -8.03 23.62 17.37
CA CYS A 45 -7.83 23.86 18.81
C CYS A 45 -8.67 22.93 19.70
N GLU A 46 -9.47 22.06 19.11
CA GLU A 46 -10.28 21.09 19.84
C GLU A 46 -9.55 19.75 19.98
N LYS A 47 -10.13 18.85 20.78
CA LYS A 47 -9.67 17.46 20.78
C LYS A 47 -10.28 16.74 19.58
N LEU A 48 -9.50 15.87 18.95
CA LEU A 48 -10.04 14.96 17.95
C LEU A 48 -11.11 14.08 18.62
N ASP A 49 -12.26 13.93 17.97
CA ASP A 49 -13.34 13.05 18.40
C ASP A 49 -12.96 11.59 18.11
N LEU A 50 -12.08 11.05 18.96
CA LEU A 50 -11.56 9.69 18.87
C LEU A 50 -11.89 8.93 20.17
N PRO A 51 -12.07 7.60 20.09
CA PRO A 51 -12.23 6.79 21.29
C PRO A 51 -11.00 6.90 22.20
N GLU A 52 -11.20 6.64 23.49
CA GLU A 52 -10.10 6.58 24.46
C GLU A 52 -9.04 5.55 24.02
N PRO A 53 -7.74 5.85 24.24
CA PRO A 53 -6.67 5.00 23.74
C PRO A 53 -6.61 3.68 24.51
N VAL A 54 -6.46 2.58 23.78
CA VAL A 54 -6.11 1.27 24.36
C VAL A 54 -4.59 1.21 24.51
N LEU A 55 -4.09 1.53 25.71
CA LEU A 55 -2.65 1.69 25.95
C LEU A 55 -1.88 0.36 26.00
N PRO A 56 -2.39 -0.71 26.64
CA PRO A 56 -1.66 -1.98 26.65
C PRO A 56 -1.78 -2.68 25.30
N GLU A 57 -0.65 -3.03 24.68
CA GLU A 57 -0.60 -3.69 23.36
C GLU A 57 -1.42 -4.98 23.32
N TYR A 58 -1.41 -5.76 24.41
CA TYR A 58 -2.23 -6.96 24.56
C TYR A 58 -3.74 -6.66 24.51
N GLU A 59 -4.19 -5.58 25.15
CA GLU A 59 -5.62 -5.20 25.14
C GLU A 59 -6.03 -4.73 23.75
N LEU A 60 -5.15 -3.98 23.07
CA LEU A 60 -5.36 -3.53 21.70
C LEU A 60 -5.47 -4.73 20.75
N ARG A 61 -4.55 -5.69 20.87
CA ARG A 61 -4.58 -6.93 20.09
C ARG A 61 -5.88 -7.70 20.31
N ARG A 62 -6.30 -7.90 21.55
CA ARG A 62 -7.55 -8.60 21.86
C ARG A 62 -8.75 -7.88 21.25
N HIS A 63 -8.82 -6.56 21.36
CA HIS A 63 -9.90 -5.76 20.78
C HIS A 63 -9.99 -5.94 19.24
N LEU A 64 -8.84 -5.98 18.56
CA LEU A 64 -8.78 -6.23 17.12
C LEU A 64 -9.20 -7.66 16.78
N GLU A 65 -8.73 -8.66 17.52
CA GLU A 65 -9.11 -10.07 17.34
C GLU A 65 -10.62 -10.26 17.50
N GLU A 66 -11.23 -9.74 18.58
CA GLU A 66 -12.69 -9.77 18.81
C GLU A 66 -13.49 -9.09 17.69
N THR A 67 -12.92 -8.06 17.07
CA THR A 67 -13.56 -7.36 15.95
C THR A 67 -13.48 -8.19 14.67
N LEU A 68 -12.32 -8.82 14.41
CA LEU A 68 -12.10 -9.67 13.25
C LEU A 68 -12.92 -10.97 13.30
N GLU A 69 -13.17 -11.51 14.50
CA GLU A 69 -14.01 -12.70 14.72
C GLU A 69 -15.49 -12.52 14.31
N LYS A 70 -15.94 -11.29 14.06
CA LYS A 70 -17.27 -11.02 13.49
C LYS A 70 -17.37 -11.39 12.01
N ASN A 71 -16.23 -11.54 11.33
CA ASN A 71 -16.17 -11.95 9.93
C ASN A 71 -16.09 -13.48 9.82
N ILE A 72 -16.65 -14.04 8.76
CA ILE A 72 -16.47 -15.44 8.40
C ILE A 72 -15.23 -15.57 7.53
N SER A 73 -14.23 -16.34 7.98
CA SER A 73 -12.97 -16.49 7.27
C SER A 73 -12.97 -17.66 6.29
N CYS A 74 -12.07 -17.60 5.30
CA CYS A 74 -11.79 -18.74 4.42
C CYS A 74 -11.03 -19.89 5.14
N ARG A 75 -10.70 -19.74 6.43
CA ARG A 75 -10.21 -20.84 7.27
C ARG A 75 -11.36 -21.71 7.77
N GLU A 76 -12.53 -21.10 8.00
CA GLU A 76 -13.73 -21.79 8.45
C GLU A 76 -14.53 -22.37 7.28
N TYR A 77 -14.58 -21.65 6.16
CA TYR A 77 -15.31 -22.07 4.96
C TYR A 77 -14.42 -22.09 3.73
N THR A 78 -14.56 -23.13 2.90
CA THR A 78 -13.90 -23.16 1.60
C THR A 78 -14.62 -22.23 0.62
N SER A 79 -13.87 -21.31 0.00
CA SER A 79 -14.41 -20.37 -0.99
C SER A 79 -13.99 -20.75 -2.41
N PHE A 80 -14.98 -20.95 -3.28
CA PHE A 80 -14.80 -21.16 -4.73
C PHE A 80 -15.28 -19.96 -5.56
N LEU A 81 -15.42 -18.78 -4.95
CA LEU A 81 -15.92 -17.58 -5.63
C LEU A 81 -14.96 -17.08 -6.72
N GLY A 82 -13.66 -17.38 -6.62
CA GLY A 82 -12.66 -16.95 -7.57
C GLY A 82 -12.59 -15.43 -7.67
N GLY A 83 -12.73 -14.89 -8.89
CA GLY A 83 -12.74 -13.42 -9.09
C GLY A 83 -11.35 -12.76 -9.03
N GLY A 84 -10.27 -13.54 -9.12
CA GLY A 84 -8.90 -13.03 -9.02
C GLY A 84 -8.25 -13.20 -7.65
N CYS A 85 -8.97 -13.74 -6.67
CA CYS A 85 -8.42 -14.20 -5.41
C CYS A 85 -8.81 -15.66 -5.18
N TRP A 86 -7.88 -16.49 -4.74
CA TRP A 86 -8.13 -17.90 -4.43
C TRP A 86 -7.19 -18.39 -3.33
N GLN A 87 -7.69 -19.34 -2.56
CA GLN A 87 -6.87 -20.03 -1.56
C GLN A 87 -5.76 -20.82 -2.25
N HIS A 88 -4.53 -20.62 -1.80
CA HIS A 88 -3.36 -21.37 -2.22
C HIS A 88 -2.44 -21.58 -1.03
N TYR A 89 -1.62 -22.62 -1.10
CA TYR A 89 -0.65 -22.89 -0.05
C TYR A 89 0.48 -21.85 -0.11
N VAL A 90 0.69 -21.13 1.00
CA VAL A 90 1.84 -20.25 1.21
C VAL A 90 2.83 -20.99 2.12
N PRO A 91 4.04 -21.34 1.62
CA PRO A 91 5.04 -22.02 2.44
C PRO A 91 5.47 -21.18 3.64
N ALA A 92 5.72 -21.81 4.79
CA ALA A 92 6.10 -21.12 6.02
C ALA A 92 7.37 -20.25 5.90
N VAL A 93 8.29 -20.61 4.99
CA VAL A 93 9.49 -19.80 4.70
C VAL A 93 9.13 -18.42 4.15
N VAL A 94 7.98 -18.25 3.50
CA VAL A 94 7.53 -16.95 3.01
C VAL A 94 7.29 -16.02 4.19
N ASP A 95 6.58 -16.48 5.23
CA ASP A 95 6.34 -15.68 6.44
C ASP A 95 7.65 -15.26 7.11
N GLU A 96 8.63 -16.16 7.18
CA GLU A 96 9.95 -15.84 7.72
C GLU A 96 10.68 -14.76 6.89
N VAL A 97 10.63 -14.84 5.56
CA VAL A 97 11.32 -13.88 4.69
C VAL A 97 10.62 -12.52 4.68
N VAL A 98 9.30 -12.51 4.53
CA VAL A 98 8.54 -11.25 4.37
C VAL A 98 8.42 -10.47 5.66
N ASN A 99 8.62 -11.07 6.83
CA ASN A 99 8.59 -10.37 8.13
C ASN A 99 9.96 -9.87 8.59
N ARG A 100 11.02 -10.12 7.81
CA ARG A 100 12.35 -9.57 8.11
C ARG A 100 12.35 -8.05 8.03
N ALA A 101 12.89 -7.42 9.06
CA ALA A 101 12.92 -5.96 9.19
C ALA A 101 13.62 -5.29 8.00
N GLU A 102 14.66 -5.91 7.44
CA GLU A 102 15.40 -5.38 6.29
C GLU A 102 14.55 -5.29 5.01
N PHE A 103 13.49 -6.09 4.88
CA PHE A 103 12.54 -6.01 3.78
C PHE A 103 11.32 -5.15 4.10
N VAL A 104 10.80 -5.22 5.34
CA VAL A 104 9.55 -4.54 5.73
C VAL A 104 9.73 -3.05 6.00
N THR A 105 10.88 -2.66 6.57
CA THR A 105 11.10 -1.28 7.04
C THR A 105 11.82 -0.40 6.03
N ALA A 106 12.51 -0.99 5.07
CA ALA A 106 13.17 -0.26 4.00
C ALA A 106 12.14 0.27 3.00
N TYR A 107 12.21 1.57 2.66
CA TYR A 107 11.30 2.18 1.70
C TYR A 107 11.87 2.12 0.26
N CYS A 108 12.21 3.27 -0.31
CA CYS A 108 12.93 3.37 -1.57
C CYS A 108 14.42 3.56 -1.29
N GLY A 109 15.24 2.69 -1.87
CA GLY A 109 16.70 2.76 -1.80
C GLY A 109 17.23 2.66 -3.23
N GLY A 110 18.32 3.35 -3.53
CA GLY A 110 18.99 3.19 -4.82
C GLY A 110 19.69 1.85 -4.93
N THR A 111 20.03 1.45 -6.15
CA THR A 111 20.71 0.18 -6.48
C THR A 111 21.99 -0.03 -5.68
N TYR A 112 22.77 1.03 -5.46
CA TYR A 112 24.05 0.96 -4.74
C TYR A 112 23.92 1.03 -3.22
N SER A 113 22.77 1.45 -2.70
CA SER A 113 22.49 1.50 -1.26
C SER A 113 21.71 0.29 -0.75
N ASP A 114 21.18 -0.57 -1.65
CA ASP A 114 20.25 -1.65 -1.29
C ASP A 114 20.44 -2.91 -2.15
N LEU A 115 21.69 -3.39 -2.22
CA LEU A 115 22.08 -4.50 -3.10
C LEU A 115 21.27 -5.78 -2.84
N GLY A 116 20.93 -6.08 -1.58
CA GLY A 116 20.15 -7.26 -1.21
C GLY A 116 18.73 -7.23 -1.77
N LYS A 117 18.03 -6.09 -1.66
CA LYS A 117 16.69 -5.92 -2.24
C LYS A 117 16.72 -6.03 -3.76
N TYR A 118 17.72 -5.41 -4.40
CA TYR A 118 17.83 -5.47 -5.86
C TYR A 118 18.22 -6.85 -6.38
N GLN A 119 18.97 -7.65 -5.61
CA GLN A 119 19.19 -9.06 -5.94
C GLN A 119 17.86 -9.84 -5.89
N ALA A 120 17.11 -9.76 -4.78
CA ALA A 120 15.83 -10.46 -4.66
C ALA A 120 14.84 -10.07 -5.76
N ARG A 121 14.86 -8.80 -6.13
CA ARG A 121 14.08 -8.23 -7.23
C ARG A 121 14.50 -8.77 -8.59
N PHE A 122 15.80 -8.83 -8.87
CA PHE A 122 16.34 -9.42 -10.09
C PHE A 122 15.89 -10.88 -10.25
N GLU A 123 16.02 -11.70 -9.19
CA GLU A 123 15.56 -13.10 -9.21
C GLU A 123 14.07 -13.20 -9.55
N PHE A 124 13.24 -12.38 -8.93
CA PHE A 124 11.80 -12.33 -9.22
C PHE A 124 11.53 -11.93 -10.68
N TYR A 125 12.20 -10.90 -11.21
CA TYR A 125 12.00 -10.46 -12.59
C TYR A 125 12.46 -11.48 -13.61
N SER A 126 13.63 -12.08 -13.40
CA SER A 126 14.14 -13.12 -14.29
C SER A 126 13.19 -14.32 -14.32
N MET A 127 12.73 -14.79 -13.15
CA MET A 127 11.76 -15.89 -13.08
C MET A 127 10.43 -15.55 -13.77
N MET A 128 9.90 -14.34 -13.58
CA MET A 128 8.67 -13.91 -14.24
C MET A 128 8.84 -13.74 -15.75
N ALA A 129 9.97 -13.21 -16.20
CA ALA A 129 10.28 -13.06 -17.62
C ALA A 129 10.38 -14.42 -18.32
N GLU A 130 11.05 -15.39 -17.70
CA GLU A 130 11.11 -16.78 -18.17
C GLU A 130 9.71 -17.42 -18.20
N MET A 131 8.93 -17.28 -17.12
CA MET A 131 7.58 -17.87 -17.02
C MET A 131 6.60 -17.28 -18.05
N LEU A 132 6.69 -15.99 -18.33
CA LEU A 132 5.83 -15.29 -19.29
C LEU A 132 6.37 -15.34 -20.73
N ASN A 133 7.60 -15.86 -20.92
CA ASN A 133 8.31 -15.88 -22.19
C ASN A 133 8.40 -14.48 -22.84
N VAL A 134 8.89 -13.51 -22.07
CA VAL A 134 9.12 -12.11 -22.50
C VAL A 134 10.55 -11.69 -22.21
N ASP A 135 11.07 -10.72 -22.99
CA ASP A 135 12.46 -10.28 -22.85
C ASP A 135 12.75 -9.55 -21.53
N ALA A 136 11.74 -8.89 -20.97
CA ALA A 136 11.86 -8.15 -19.72
C ALA A 136 10.49 -7.97 -19.04
N VAL A 137 10.52 -7.87 -17.71
CA VAL A 137 9.39 -7.45 -16.89
C VAL A 137 9.78 -6.21 -16.10
N SER A 138 8.81 -5.33 -15.84
CA SER A 138 9.01 -4.15 -15.00
C SER A 138 8.82 -4.47 -13.52
N GLU A 139 8.99 -3.45 -12.69
CA GLU A 139 8.50 -3.44 -11.31
C GLU A 139 7.03 -3.89 -11.24
N PRO A 140 6.65 -4.68 -10.20
CA PRO A 140 5.26 -5.01 -9.97
C PRO A 140 4.46 -3.74 -9.76
N ILE A 141 3.21 -3.80 -10.20
CA ILE A 141 2.24 -2.72 -10.04
C ILE A 141 1.08 -3.22 -9.19
N TYR A 142 0.25 -2.28 -8.74
CA TYR A 142 -0.70 -2.48 -7.64
C TYR A 142 -1.65 -3.67 -7.83
N ASP A 143 -2.16 -3.87 -9.06
CA ASP A 143 -3.11 -4.93 -9.35
C ASP A 143 -3.13 -5.27 -10.85
N TRP A 144 -3.94 -6.29 -11.19
CA TRP A 144 -4.03 -6.82 -12.55
C TRP A 144 -4.79 -5.91 -13.51
N GLY A 145 -5.79 -5.16 -13.05
CA GLY A 145 -6.60 -4.31 -13.95
C GLY A 145 -5.85 -3.03 -14.31
N THR A 146 -5.08 -2.48 -13.37
CA THR A 146 -4.11 -1.42 -13.60
C THR A 146 -3.03 -1.87 -14.59
N ALA A 147 -2.54 -3.11 -14.45
CA ALA A 147 -1.60 -3.71 -15.39
C ALA A 147 -2.15 -3.78 -16.81
N ALA A 148 -3.35 -4.32 -16.95
CA ALA A 148 -4.02 -4.40 -18.24
C ALA A 148 -4.25 -3.00 -18.83
N GLY A 149 -4.70 -2.03 -18.04
CA GLY A 149 -4.92 -0.67 -18.51
C GLY A 149 -3.63 0.03 -18.95
N PHE A 150 -2.52 -0.12 -18.22
CA PHE A 150 -1.22 0.40 -18.66
C PHE A 150 -0.72 -0.29 -19.94
N ALA A 151 -0.92 -1.60 -20.08
CA ALA A 151 -0.59 -2.31 -21.32
C ALA A 151 -1.38 -1.74 -22.51
N VAL A 152 -2.69 -1.48 -22.35
CA VAL A 152 -3.52 -0.83 -23.37
C VAL A 152 -2.99 0.57 -23.72
N ARG A 153 -2.69 1.38 -22.70
CA ARG A 153 -2.10 2.73 -22.89
C ARG A 153 -0.78 2.70 -23.64
N MET A 154 0.09 1.74 -23.30
CA MET A 154 1.39 1.56 -23.95
C MET A 154 1.20 1.14 -25.41
N ALA A 155 0.35 0.15 -25.69
CA ALA A 155 0.07 -0.32 -27.03
C ALA A 155 -0.52 0.79 -27.92
N ALA A 156 -1.45 1.60 -27.39
CA ALA A 156 -2.00 2.75 -28.10
C ALA A 156 -0.92 3.77 -28.48
N ARG A 157 0.03 4.05 -27.57
CA ARG A 157 1.16 4.95 -27.86
C ARG A 157 2.12 4.39 -28.91
N ILE A 158 2.42 3.09 -28.86
CA ILE A 158 3.34 2.43 -29.80
C ILE A 158 2.73 2.35 -31.20
N THR A 159 1.44 2.02 -31.29
CA THR A 159 0.76 1.74 -32.57
C THR A 159 0.09 2.97 -33.18
N GLY A 160 -0.12 4.03 -32.40
CA GLY A 160 -0.90 5.20 -32.80
C GLY A 160 -2.42 4.94 -32.89
N LYS A 161 -2.89 3.75 -32.52
CA LYS A 161 -4.32 3.40 -32.55
C LYS A 161 -5.02 3.86 -31.27
N ASN A 162 -6.29 4.21 -31.39
CA ASN A 162 -7.14 4.70 -30.30
C ASN A 162 -8.34 3.80 -30.00
N GLU A 163 -8.27 2.52 -30.39
CA GLU A 163 -9.31 1.53 -30.09
C GLU A 163 -8.67 0.22 -29.60
N VAL A 164 -9.27 -0.39 -28.58
CA VAL A 164 -8.87 -1.69 -28.02
C VAL A 164 -10.07 -2.64 -28.00
N LEU A 165 -9.81 -3.90 -28.35
CA LEU A 165 -10.79 -4.97 -28.25
C LEU A 165 -10.61 -5.71 -26.92
N ILE A 166 -11.68 -5.87 -26.15
CA ILE A 166 -11.65 -6.57 -24.85
C ILE A 166 -12.72 -7.68 -24.84
N PRO A 167 -12.37 -8.92 -24.49
CA PRO A 167 -13.34 -10.00 -24.31
C PRO A 167 -14.43 -9.66 -23.29
N LYS A 168 -15.70 -9.94 -23.60
CA LYS A 168 -16.84 -9.71 -22.69
C LYS A 168 -16.77 -10.52 -21.39
N ASN A 169 -16.04 -11.64 -21.38
CA ASN A 169 -15.86 -12.51 -20.21
C ASN A 169 -14.78 -12.00 -19.23
N ILE A 170 -14.20 -10.81 -19.46
CA ILE A 170 -13.28 -10.18 -18.51
C ILE A 170 -13.96 -9.92 -17.15
N SER A 171 -13.18 -9.97 -16.06
CA SER A 171 -13.66 -9.54 -14.74
C SER A 171 -14.23 -8.11 -14.80
N PRO A 172 -15.44 -7.87 -14.25
CA PRO A 172 -16.04 -6.53 -14.20
C PRO A 172 -15.15 -5.48 -13.53
N GLU A 173 -14.42 -5.87 -12.49
CA GLU A 173 -13.51 -4.99 -11.76
C GLU A 173 -12.33 -4.55 -12.63
N ARG A 174 -11.72 -5.52 -13.34
CA ARG A 174 -10.60 -5.22 -14.26
C ARG A 174 -11.08 -4.32 -15.41
N LEU A 175 -12.27 -4.59 -15.95
CA LEU A 175 -12.85 -3.74 -16.99
C LEU A 175 -13.11 -2.32 -16.51
N ALA A 176 -13.58 -2.15 -15.27
CA ALA A 176 -13.78 -0.83 -14.67
C ALA A 176 -12.46 -0.04 -14.59
N GLN A 177 -11.39 -0.68 -14.13
CA GLN A 177 -10.06 -0.05 -14.05
C GLN A 177 -9.49 0.30 -15.44
N ILE A 178 -9.63 -0.61 -16.42
CA ILE A 178 -9.22 -0.34 -17.79
C ILE A 178 -10.00 0.84 -18.38
N ARG A 179 -11.32 0.92 -18.16
CA ARG A 179 -12.15 2.07 -18.58
C ARG A 179 -11.63 3.38 -17.98
N THR A 180 -11.30 3.40 -16.70
CA THR A 180 -10.72 4.57 -16.05
C THR A 180 -9.42 4.98 -16.72
N LEU A 181 -8.51 4.03 -16.99
CA LEU A 181 -7.23 4.32 -17.64
C LEU A 181 -7.36 4.67 -19.13
N CYS A 182 -8.39 4.20 -19.82
CA CYS A 182 -8.71 4.57 -21.19
C CYS A 182 -9.36 5.96 -21.33
N GLN A 183 -9.65 6.63 -20.21
CA GLN A 183 -10.24 7.97 -20.13
C GLN A 183 -11.66 8.07 -20.73
N PRO A 184 -12.48 9.04 -20.29
CA PRO A 184 -13.77 9.32 -20.93
C PRO A 184 -13.59 9.88 -22.35
N GLU A 185 -14.60 9.71 -23.21
CA GLU A 185 -14.60 10.16 -24.62
C GLU A 185 -14.33 11.66 -24.79
N SER A 186 -14.62 12.47 -23.77
CA SER A 186 -14.38 13.91 -23.78
C SER A 186 -12.89 14.29 -23.66
N MET A 187 -12.02 13.35 -23.28
CA MET A 187 -10.58 13.62 -23.13
C MET A 187 -9.81 13.35 -24.42
N PRO A 188 -8.82 14.20 -24.78
CA PRO A 188 -8.02 14.01 -25.99
C PRO A 188 -7.25 12.68 -26.07
N GLY A 189 -6.97 12.07 -24.91
CA GLY A 189 -6.25 10.80 -24.81
C GLY A 189 -7.16 9.57 -24.82
N HIS A 190 -8.46 9.71 -25.08
CA HIS A 190 -9.42 8.62 -25.02
C HIS A 190 -9.02 7.43 -25.93
N ILE A 191 -9.14 6.22 -25.36
CA ILE A 191 -9.03 4.96 -26.11
C ILE A 191 -10.41 4.29 -26.07
N LYS A 192 -11.02 4.12 -27.23
CA LYS A 192 -12.30 3.44 -27.38
C LYS A 192 -12.16 1.98 -26.98
N ILE A 193 -13.04 1.50 -26.11
CA ILE A 193 -13.11 0.10 -25.72
C ILE A 193 -14.27 -0.54 -26.48
N THR A 194 -13.96 -1.54 -27.31
CA THR A 194 -14.95 -2.36 -28.00
C THR A 194 -14.96 -3.75 -27.38
N LEU A 195 -16.09 -4.12 -26.79
CA LEU A 195 -16.26 -5.44 -26.19
C LEU A 195 -16.57 -6.48 -27.27
N ILE A 196 -15.80 -7.56 -27.30
CA ILE A 196 -15.95 -8.65 -28.26
C ILE A 196 -16.37 -9.94 -27.58
N ASP A 197 -17.16 -10.76 -28.28
CA ASP A 197 -17.42 -12.13 -27.85
C ASP A 197 -16.13 -12.96 -28.02
N TYR A 198 -15.80 -13.73 -27.00
CA TYR A 198 -14.68 -14.67 -27.02
C TYR A 198 -15.24 -16.02 -26.60
N ASN A 199 -15.37 -16.92 -27.56
CA ASN A 199 -15.82 -18.30 -27.34
C ASN A 199 -14.65 -19.15 -26.80
#